data_AF-A0A7C7YAE0-F1
#
_entry.id   AF-A0A7C7YAE0-F1
#
_cell.length_a   1.000
_cell.length_b   1.000
_cell.length_c   1.000
_cell.angle_alpha   90.00
_cell.angle_beta   90.00
_cell.angle_gamma   90.00
#
_symmetry.space_group_name_H-M   'P 1'
#
loop_
_entity.id
_entity.type
_entity.pdbx_description
1 polymer ?
#
loop_
_entity_poly.entity_id
_entity_poly.type
_entity_poly.pdbx_seq_one_letter_code
_entity_poly.pdbx_strand_id
1 'polypeptide(L)'
;MIGLLCEALKTTRLCPQGLTRSQSEDFRSRYETKLREGWKLNPPDPPDPYPGPTLQTDTVNLLRRLQDGADVVLRFTRDPRVPFTNNEAEREVRMPKVKLKITGGFRTPAGAQTFCVVRSCPSTLKKQRHPLLTALQAAFSGADPLILSLIRKQTVR
;
A
#
# COMPACT_ATOMS: atom_id res chain seq x y z
N MET A 1 -6.50 3.21 18.57
CA MET A 1 -5.86 3.66 17.31
C MET A 1 -6.86 3.97 16.21
N ILE A 2 -7.68 3.00 15.76
CA ILE A 2 -8.57 3.16 14.61
C ILE A 2 -9.52 4.37 14.67
N GLY A 3 -10.07 4.69 15.85
CA GLY A 3 -10.95 5.87 16.01
C GLY A 3 -10.27 7.19 15.63
N LEU A 4 -9.01 7.38 16.03
CA LEU A 4 -8.21 8.57 15.68
C LEU A 4 -7.96 8.65 14.17
N LEU A 5 -7.66 7.51 13.55
CA LEU A 5 -7.41 7.46 12.10
C LEU A 5 -8.68 7.74 11.29
N CYS A 6 -9.83 7.24 11.75
CA CYS A 6 -11.13 7.55 11.14
C CYS A 6 -11.50 9.03 11.28
N GLU A 7 -11.19 9.64 12.43
CA GLU A 7 -11.35 11.08 12.64
C GLU A 7 -10.46 11.88 11.67
N ALA A 8 -9.16 11.57 11.61
CA ALA A 8 -8.22 12.18 10.68
C ALA A 8 -8.68 12.05 9.22
N LEU A 9 -9.23 10.88 8.84
CA LEU A 9 -9.80 10.65 7.51
C LEU A 9 -10.99 11.57 7.22
N LYS A 10 -11.91 11.73 8.17
CA LYS A 10 -13.06 12.64 8.01
C LYS A 10 -12.57 14.06 7.80
N THR A 11 -11.62 14.54 8.60
CA THR A 11 -11.06 15.89 8.47
C THR A 11 -10.35 16.06 7.13
N THR A 12 -9.53 15.08 6.72
CA THR A 12 -8.79 15.14 5.45
C THR A 12 -9.73 15.22 4.25
N ARG A 13 -10.88 14.52 4.28
CA ARG A 13 -11.88 14.57 3.20
C ARG A 13 -12.51 15.94 3.01
N LEU A 14 -12.51 16.79 4.04
CA LEU A 14 -12.98 18.16 3.96
C LEU A 14 -11.92 19.12 3.38
N CYS A 15 -10.68 18.65 3.20
CA CYS A 15 -9.55 19.45 2.74
C CYS A 15 -8.98 18.86 1.44
N PRO A 16 -9.40 19.36 0.24
CA PRO A 16 -8.98 18.80 -1.04
C PRO A 16 -7.47 18.82 -1.30
N GLN A 17 -6.75 19.72 -0.62
CA GLN A 17 -5.29 19.87 -0.72
C GLN A 17 -4.52 19.19 0.41
N GLY A 18 -5.22 18.51 1.32
CA GLY A 18 -4.66 17.92 2.53
C GLY A 18 -4.79 18.84 3.73
N LEU A 19 -4.48 18.29 4.91
CA LEU A 19 -4.49 19.02 6.16
C LEU A 19 -3.36 20.03 6.21
N THR A 20 -3.56 21.11 6.96
CA THR A 20 -2.48 22.05 7.26
C THR A 20 -1.38 21.37 8.07
N ARG A 21 -0.19 21.98 8.11
CA ARG A 21 0.93 21.48 8.92
C ARG A 21 0.55 21.31 10.39
N SER A 22 -0.09 22.32 10.97
CA SER A 22 -0.55 22.31 12.37
C SER A 22 -1.54 21.17 12.64
N GLN A 23 -2.55 20.98 11.78
CA GLN A 23 -3.50 19.87 11.90
C GLN A 23 -2.80 18.51 11.77
N SER A 24 -1.84 18.38 10.86
CA SER A 24 -1.07 17.15 10.68
C SER A 24 -0.19 16.83 11.90
N GLU A 25 0.40 17.86 12.51
CA GLU A 25 1.20 17.76 13.73
C GLU A 25 0.34 17.40 14.95
N ASP A 26 -0.87 17.94 15.06
CA ASP A 26 -1.85 17.54 16.09
C ASP A 26 -2.19 16.05 15.99
N PHE A 27 -2.61 15.59 14.81
CA PHE A 27 -2.92 14.18 14.61
C PHE A 27 -1.72 13.28 14.87
N ARG A 28 -0.51 13.71 14.50
CA ARG A 28 0.74 12.98 14.79
C ARG A 28 0.99 12.87 16.29
N SER A 29 0.86 13.96 17.04
CA SER A 29 1.05 13.97 18.50
C SER A 29 0.04 13.05 19.21
N ARG A 30 -1.23 13.10 18.80
CA ARG A 30 -2.29 12.21 19.32
C ARG A 30 -2.04 10.75 18.97
N TYR A 31 -1.51 10.48 17.77
CA TYR A 31 -1.13 9.14 17.32
C TYR A 31 0.01 8.56 18.16
N GLU A 32 1.08 9.33 18.35
CA GLU A 32 2.23 8.92 19.18
C GLU A 32 1.86 8.74 20.65
N THR A 33 0.96 9.58 21.18
CA THR A 33 0.42 9.40 22.54
C THR A 33 -0.27 8.05 22.69
N LYS A 34 -1.11 7.66 21.72
CA LYS A 34 -1.75 6.35 21.72
C LYS A 34 -0.76 5.19 21.56
N LEU A 35 0.32 5.37 20.80
CA LEU A 35 1.39 4.38 20.72
C LEU A 35 2.10 4.22 22.06
N ARG A 36 2.43 5.32 22.75
CA ARG A 36 3.03 5.27 24.09
C ARG A 36 2.14 4.55 25.09
N GLU A 37 0.84 4.83 25.09
CA GLU A 37 -0.14 4.09 25.91
C GLU A 37 -0.16 2.60 25.55
N GLY A 38 -0.17 2.27 24.26
CA GLY A 38 -0.15 0.90 23.76
C GLY A 38 1.08 0.13 24.24
N TRP A 39 2.27 0.72 24.14
CA TRP A 39 3.52 0.13 24.62
C TRP A 39 3.57 -0.06 26.14
N LYS A 40 2.99 0.87 26.92
CA LYS A 40 2.89 0.71 28.38
C LYS A 40 2.01 -0.48 28.77
N LEU A 41 0.92 -0.70 28.05
CA LEU A 41 -0.01 -1.80 28.31
C LEU A 41 0.49 -3.15 27.76
N ASN A 42 1.36 -3.11 26.75
CA ASN A 42 1.86 -4.30 26.05
C ASN A 42 3.38 -4.19 25.91
N PRO A 43 4.13 -4.33 27.02
CA PRO A 43 5.58 -4.36 26.96
C PRO A 43 6.05 -5.57 26.13
N PRO A 44 7.17 -5.46 25.41
CA PRO A 44 7.73 -6.58 24.66
C PRO A 44 8.21 -7.67 25.63
N ASP A 45 8.07 -8.92 25.20
CA ASP A 45 8.60 -10.07 25.93
C ASP A 45 10.13 -10.00 25.99
N PRO A 46 10.75 -10.42 27.10
CA PRO A 46 12.20 -10.42 27.24
C PRO A 46 12.84 -11.41 26.25
N PRO A 47 14.11 -11.21 25.90
CA PRO A 47 14.81 -12.10 24.97
C PRO A 47 14.77 -13.56 25.41
N ASP A 48 14.51 -14.46 24.47
CA ASP A 48 14.59 -15.90 24.70
C ASP A 48 16.04 -16.31 25.03
N PRO A 49 16.23 -17.32 25.90
CA PRO A 49 17.56 -17.83 26.23
C PRO A 49 18.23 -18.58 25.07
N TYR A 50 17.50 -18.86 23.98
CA TYR A 50 17.99 -19.57 22.81
C TYR A 50 18.32 -18.62 21.66
N PRO A 51 19.27 -18.96 20.78
CA PRO A 51 19.61 -18.15 19.62
C PRO A 51 18.41 -17.96 18.68
N GLY A 52 18.06 -16.71 18.39
CA GLY A 52 17.03 -16.36 17.41
C GLY A 52 16.21 -15.14 17.82
N PRO A 53 15.32 -14.65 16.94
CA PRO A 53 14.38 -13.59 17.28
C PRO A 53 13.36 -14.10 18.30
N THR A 54 13.17 -13.35 19.38
CA THR A 54 12.12 -13.62 20.36
C THR A 54 10.75 -13.44 19.73
N LEU A 55 9.90 -14.45 19.87
CA LEU A 55 8.53 -14.37 19.42
C LEU A 55 7.78 -13.36 20.30
N GLN A 56 7.17 -12.37 19.66
CA GLN A 56 6.40 -11.33 20.34
C GLN A 56 4.91 -11.52 20.01
N THR A 57 4.05 -11.06 20.90
CA THR A 57 2.59 -11.07 20.66
C THR A 57 2.21 -10.27 19.41
N ASP A 58 1.06 -10.60 18.81
CA ASP A 58 0.50 -9.86 17.67
C ASP A 58 0.32 -8.37 17.99
N THR A 59 -0.05 -8.04 19.24
CA THR A 59 -0.21 -6.66 19.69
C THR A 59 1.12 -5.90 19.66
N VAL A 60 2.20 -6.49 20.18
CA VAL A 60 3.54 -5.87 20.16
C VAL A 60 4.03 -5.71 18.72
N ASN A 61 3.84 -6.73 17.87
CA ASN A 61 4.21 -6.66 16.46
C ASN A 61 3.43 -5.57 15.72
N LEU A 62 2.14 -5.42 16.01
CA LEU A 62 1.31 -4.35 15.46
C LEU A 62 1.77 -2.96 15.94
N LEU A 63 2.05 -2.79 17.23
CA LEU A 63 2.56 -1.52 17.79
C LEU A 63 3.87 -1.11 17.13
N ARG A 64 4.80 -2.06 16.98
CA ARG A 64 6.07 -1.85 16.28
C ARG A 64 5.84 -1.39 14.84
N ARG A 65 5.00 -2.11 14.08
CA ARG A 65 4.67 -1.73 12.69
C ARG A 65 4.01 -0.36 12.58
N LEU A 66 3.12 -0.01 13.51
CA LEU A 66 2.48 1.30 13.54
C LEU A 66 3.46 2.42 13.90
N GLN A 67 4.44 2.15 14.77
CA GLN A 67 5.49 3.09 15.11
C GLN A 67 6.45 3.31 13.94
N ASP A 68 7.03 2.23 13.41
CA ASP A 68 8.01 2.27 12.32
C ASP A 68 7.39 2.82 11.03
N GLY A 69 6.10 2.51 10.80
CA GLY A 69 5.35 2.93 9.63
C GLY A 69 4.55 4.23 9.81
N ALA A 70 4.75 5.01 10.87
CA ALA A 70 3.89 6.15 11.21
C ALA A 70 3.72 7.15 10.07
N ASP A 71 4.79 7.46 9.34
CA ASP A 71 4.75 8.38 8.19
C ASP A 71 3.90 7.85 7.04
N VAL A 72 3.91 6.54 6.82
CA VAL A 72 3.11 5.88 5.78
C VAL A 72 1.64 5.82 6.21
N VAL A 73 1.38 5.44 7.45
CA VAL A 73 0.02 5.37 8.02
C VAL A 73 -0.66 6.73 7.96
N LEU A 74 0.05 7.81 8.28
CA LEU A 74 -0.50 9.16 8.31
C LEU A 74 -0.40 9.88 6.96
N ARG A 75 0.16 9.26 5.91
CA ARG A 75 0.45 9.94 4.63
C ARG A 75 -0.78 10.57 3.99
N PHE A 76 -1.93 9.91 4.09
CA PHE A 76 -3.19 10.39 3.52
C PHE A 76 -3.60 11.77 4.06
N THR A 77 -3.18 12.13 5.28
CA THR A 77 -3.48 13.44 5.89
C THR A 77 -2.84 14.61 5.15
N ARG A 78 -1.67 14.39 4.55
CA ARG A 78 -0.90 15.43 3.84
C ARG A 78 -1.03 15.34 2.32
N ASP A 79 -1.26 14.13 1.80
CA ASP A 79 -1.42 13.88 0.38
C ASP A 79 -2.76 13.16 0.13
N PRO A 80 -3.84 13.90 -0.20
CA PRO A 80 -5.17 13.31 -0.44
C PRO A 80 -5.25 12.34 -1.61
N ARG A 81 -4.21 12.29 -2.47
CA ARG A 81 -4.13 11.30 -3.55
C ARG A 81 -3.80 9.91 -3.03
N VAL A 82 -3.27 9.81 -1.81
CA VAL A 82 -2.98 8.54 -1.15
C VAL A 82 -4.25 8.08 -0.43
N PRO A 83 -4.87 6.95 -0.83
CA PRO A 83 -6.06 6.46 -0.16
C PRO A 83 -5.72 5.98 1.25
N PHE A 84 -6.69 6.11 2.17
CA PHE A 84 -6.55 5.62 3.54
C PHE A 84 -6.38 4.09 3.64
N THR A 85 -6.99 3.35 2.70
CA THR A 85 -7.01 1.90 2.70
C THR A 85 -6.09 1.33 1.62
N ASN A 86 -5.49 0.18 1.88
CA ASN A 86 -4.68 -0.55 0.91
C ASN A 86 -5.50 -1.39 -0.10
N ASN A 87 -6.82 -1.24 -0.13
CA ASN A 87 -7.74 -2.06 -0.94
C ASN A 87 -7.35 -2.13 -2.42
N GLU A 88 -6.83 -1.04 -3.00
CA GLU A 88 -6.40 -1.04 -4.40
C GLU A 88 -5.19 -1.95 -4.62
N ALA A 89 -4.14 -1.82 -3.80
CA ALA A 89 -2.95 -2.66 -3.95
C ALA A 89 -3.26 -4.13 -3.63
N GLU A 90 -4.09 -4.39 -2.61
CA GLU A 90 -4.55 -5.75 -2.28
C GLU A 90 -5.28 -6.41 -3.46
N ARG A 91 -6.15 -5.67 -4.15
CA ARG A 91 -6.82 -6.16 -5.36
C ARG A 91 -5.84 -6.48 -6.49
N GLU A 92 -4.81 -5.66 -6.65
CA GLU A 92 -3.77 -5.88 -7.67
C GLU A 92 -2.95 -7.15 -7.38
N VAL A 93 -2.55 -7.38 -6.12
CA VAL A 93 -1.75 -8.58 -5.73
C VAL A 93 -2.59 -9.85 -5.56
N ARG A 94 -3.91 -9.73 -5.42
CA ARG A 94 -4.81 -10.88 -5.26
C ARG A 94 -4.75 -11.83 -6.46
N MET A 95 -4.67 -11.29 -7.68
CA MET A 95 -4.73 -12.13 -8.88
C MET A 95 -3.52 -13.06 -9.05
N PRO A 96 -2.27 -12.60 -8.80
CA PRO A 96 -1.12 -13.50 -8.66
C PRO A 96 -1.33 -14.59 -7.59
N LYS A 97 -1.86 -14.23 -6.42
CA LYS A 97 -2.11 -15.21 -5.34
C LYS A 97 -3.18 -16.25 -5.71
N VAL A 98 -4.24 -15.83 -6.40
CA VAL A 98 -5.27 -16.74 -6.92
C VAL A 98 -4.67 -17.69 -7.97
N LYS A 99 -3.81 -17.19 -8.87
CA LYS A 99 -3.11 -18.04 -9.85
C LYS A 99 -2.25 -19.11 -9.17
N LEU A 100 -1.52 -18.73 -8.12
CA LEU A 100 -0.74 -19.65 -7.28
C LEU A 100 -1.62 -20.72 -6.63
N LYS A 101 -2.75 -20.30 -6.02
CA LYS A 101 -3.67 -21.21 -5.34
C LYS A 101 -4.33 -22.22 -6.28
N ILE A 102 -4.80 -21.77 -7.44
CA ILE A 102 -5.67 -22.58 -8.31
C ILE A 102 -4.89 -23.39 -9.34
N THR A 103 -3.79 -22.86 -9.87
CA THR A 103 -3.10 -23.47 -11.03
C THR A 103 -1.68 -23.95 -10.73
N GLY A 104 -1.28 -23.99 -9.45
CA GLY A 104 0.06 -24.39 -9.04
C GLY A 104 1.16 -23.35 -9.34
N GLY A 105 0.78 -22.13 -9.74
CA GLY A 105 1.70 -21.02 -9.94
C GLY A 105 2.23 -20.83 -11.36
N PHE A 106 3.43 -20.29 -11.46
CA PHE A 106 4.11 -19.98 -12.72
C PHE A 106 5.28 -20.95 -12.91
N ARG A 107 5.40 -21.51 -14.11
CA ARG A 107 6.49 -22.45 -14.45
C ARG A 107 7.82 -21.76 -14.66
N THR A 108 7.80 -20.47 -15.00
CA THR A 108 9.00 -19.66 -15.24
C THR A 108 8.82 -18.25 -14.68
N PRO A 109 9.90 -17.57 -14.26
CA PRO A 109 9.87 -16.16 -13.87
C PRO A 109 9.34 -15.25 -15.00
N ALA A 110 9.71 -15.54 -16.25
CA ALA A 110 9.23 -14.81 -17.42
C ALA A 110 7.69 -14.88 -17.53
N GLY A 111 7.09 -16.06 -17.33
CA GLY A 111 5.64 -16.22 -17.34
C GLY A 111 4.94 -15.45 -16.21
N ALA A 112 5.57 -15.35 -15.04
CA ALA A 112 5.08 -14.53 -13.94
C ALA A 112 5.14 -13.03 -14.29
N GLN A 113 6.25 -12.58 -14.89
CA GLN A 113 6.41 -11.19 -15.32
C GLN A 113 5.37 -10.82 -16.39
N THR A 114 5.19 -11.64 -17.42
CA THR A 114 4.16 -11.41 -18.45
C THR A 114 2.77 -11.31 -17.83
N PHE A 115 2.43 -12.19 -16.88
CA PHE A 115 1.17 -12.11 -16.16
C PHE A 115 1.02 -10.79 -15.40
N CYS A 116 2.05 -10.36 -14.68
CA CYS A 116 2.04 -9.09 -13.96
C CYS A 116 1.86 -7.89 -14.91
N VAL A 117 2.57 -7.84 -16.03
CA VAL A 117 2.45 -6.78 -17.04
C VAL A 117 1.03 -6.70 -17.60
N VAL A 118 0.47 -7.82 -18.02
CA VAL A 118 -0.89 -7.88 -18.58
C VAL A 118 -1.92 -7.39 -17.56
N ARG A 119 -1.74 -7.70 -16.27
CA ARG A 119 -2.67 -7.30 -15.21
C ARG A 119 -2.46 -5.87 -14.69
N SER A 120 -1.23 -5.36 -14.70
CA SER A 120 -0.90 -4.02 -14.20
C SER A 120 -1.22 -2.92 -15.21
N CYS A 121 -1.16 -3.22 -16.51
CA CYS A 121 -1.38 -2.26 -17.58
C CYS A 121 -2.75 -1.54 -17.50
N PRO A 122 -3.91 -2.23 -17.36
CA PRO A 122 -5.20 -1.57 -17.22
C PRO A 122 -5.30 -0.65 -16.00
N SER A 123 -4.74 -1.06 -14.86
CA SER A 123 -4.71 -0.24 -13.64
C SER A 123 -3.90 1.04 -13.85
N THR A 124 -2.75 0.91 -14.52
CA THR A 124 -1.87 2.04 -14.82
C THR A 124 -2.54 3.04 -15.77
N LEU A 125 -3.17 2.55 -16.84
CA LEU A 125 -3.92 3.40 -17.78
C LEU A 125 -5.04 4.16 -17.08
N LYS A 126 -5.78 3.49 -16.18
CA LYS A 126 -6.84 4.11 -15.39
C LYS A 126 -6.29 5.19 -14.46
N LYS A 127 -5.18 4.94 -13.77
CA LYS A 127 -4.51 5.92 -12.88
C LYS A 127 -4.02 7.16 -13.66
N GLN A 128 -3.59 6.98 -14.90
CA GLN A 128 -3.18 8.07 -15.80
C GLN A 128 -4.35 8.73 -16.55
N ARG A 129 -5.60 8.33 -16.27
CA ARG A 129 -6.82 8.85 -16.90
C ARG A 129 -6.88 8.64 -18.42
N HIS A 130 -6.26 7.57 -18.93
CA HIS A 130 -6.40 7.19 -20.34
C HIS A 130 -7.69 6.39 -20.58
N PRO A 131 -8.37 6.58 -21.73
CA PRO A 131 -9.51 5.76 -22.12
C PRO A 131 -9.07 4.32 -22.39
N LEU A 132 -9.49 3.37 -21.54
CA LEU A 132 -9.00 1.99 -21.55
C LEU A 132 -9.25 1.27 -22.89
N LEU A 133 -10.45 1.42 -23.46
CA LEU A 133 -10.82 0.74 -24.70
C LEU A 133 -9.97 1.22 -25.88
N THR A 134 -9.78 2.53 -26.02
CA THR A 134 -8.92 3.13 -27.04
C THR A 134 -7.46 2.70 -26.87
N ALA A 135 -6.95 2.70 -25.64
CA ALA A 135 -5.58 2.26 -25.36
C ALA A 135 -5.36 0.77 -25.69
N LEU A 136 -6.35 -0.09 -25.40
CA LEU A 136 -6.30 -1.50 -25.77
C LEU A 136 -6.37 -1.70 -27.29
N GLN A 137 -7.24 -0.98 -27.99
CA GLN A 137 -7.31 -1.01 -29.46
C GLN A 137 -5.96 -0.64 -30.09
N ALA A 138 -5.35 0.47 -29.64
CA ALA A 138 -4.05 0.91 -30.13
C ALA A 138 -2.94 -0.13 -29.85
N ALA A 139 -3.00 -0.82 -28.71
CA ALA A 139 -2.10 -1.94 -28.37
C ALA A 139 -2.14 -3.05 -29.41
N PHE A 140 -3.35 -3.50 -29.75
CA PHE A 140 -3.57 -4.64 -30.63
C PHE A 140 -3.40 -4.29 -32.11
N SER A 141 -3.59 -3.01 -32.47
CA SER A 141 -3.33 -2.50 -33.83
C SER A 141 -1.85 -2.23 -34.10
N GLY A 142 -0.96 -2.42 -33.12
CA GLY A 142 0.49 -2.19 -33.26
C GLY A 142 0.88 -0.71 -33.36
N ALA A 143 -0.03 0.21 -33.00
CA ALA A 143 0.05 1.62 -33.33
C ALA A 143 0.58 2.54 -32.21
N ASP A 144 1.02 2.03 -31.05
CA ASP A 144 1.31 2.90 -29.91
C ASP A 144 2.66 2.67 -29.17
N PRO A 145 3.55 3.69 -29.14
CA PRO A 145 4.68 3.78 -28.23
C PRO A 145 4.32 3.82 -26.73
N LEU A 146 3.09 4.18 -26.36
CA LEU A 146 2.68 4.36 -24.96
C LEU A 146 2.71 3.05 -24.16
N ILE A 147 2.22 1.94 -24.73
CA ILE A 147 2.25 0.65 -24.04
C ILE A 147 3.68 0.11 -23.92
N LEU A 148 4.51 0.32 -24.94
CA LEU A 148 5.95 -0.01 -24.87
C LEU A 148 6.68 0.84 -23.81
N SER A 149 6.33 2.11 -23.66
CA SER A 149 6.89 2.99 -22.63
C SER A 149 6.44 2.63 -21.20
N LEU A 150 5.21 2.15 -21.04
CA LEU A 150 4.65 1.68 -19.78
C LEU A 150 5.27 0.35 -19.34
N ILE A 151 5.55 -0.55 -20.29
CA ILE A 151 6.27 -1.80 -20.06
C ILE A 151 7.72 -1.52 -19.65
N ARG A 152 8.41 -0.58 -20.31
CA ARG A 152 9.79 -0.18 -19.97
C ARG A 152 9.95 0.42 -18.57
N LYS A 153 8.96 1.16 -18.06
CA LYS A 153 9.00 1.73 -16.69
C LYS A 153 8.85 0.68 -15.59
N GLN A 154 8.36 -0.52 -15.89
CA GLN A 154 8.27 -1.62 -14.91
C GLN A 154 9.52 -2.52 -14.91
N THR A 155 10.47 -2.30 -15.81
CA THR A 155 11.70 -3.11 -15.94
C THR A 155 12.95 -2.49 -15.29
N VAL A 156 12.82 -1.30 -14.70
CA VAL A 156 13.91 -0.63 -13.97
C VAL A 156 13.42 -0.28 -12.57
N ARG A 157 13.59 -1.21 -11.64
CA ARG A 157 13.80 -1.01 -10.20
C ARG A 157 14.17 -2.32 -9.55
#